data_AF-A0A2S2FJB6-F1
#
_entry.id   AF-A0A2S2FJB6-F1
#
_cell.length_a   1.000
_cell.length_b   1.000
_cell.length_c   1.000
_cell.angle_alpha   90.00
_cell.angle_beta   90.00
_cell.angle_gamma   90.00
#
_symmetry.space_group_name_H-M   'P 1'
#
loop_
_entity.id
_entity.type
_entity.pdbx_description
1 polymer ?
#
loop_
_entity_poly.entity_id
_entity_poly.type
_entity_poly.pdbx_seq_one_letter_code
_entity_poly.pdbx_strand_id
1 'polypeptide(L)'
;MKMSNKMRLVYLLAMTCVITACQKTEKHTEQTEDAQKTTATVSTKQNAEQQLTAKCQSLNLKIKALTNKFAPKKLNELNQSLKTCIPHVALEKRYQWIQDSEQIYANLLAKSSTEVYQYMTDTIGDREEMTTASKKALYAQLKPEEQYLVDHAKALYLEKYYVGEGEYTFVQHPQYYIDLFVPDLEKADQIYFKQLRKEYTGSNYILDAGLAISFDEVAQRLMFWENYLQHYPKAHYSPQVKALISSYRDDLFHGHENTRTLWFDQDKIADHDALKAIEKLAASHSSSNQTAQKFLKLIQASEAQWQQLPKPSQPNDDYDTPEQQQIRAQRAQLQEKIQNAVDQLLKTKA
;
A
#
# COMPACT_ATOMS: atom_id res chain seq x y z
N MET A 1 53.66 0.83 1.90
CA MET A 1 53.42 0.25 3.25
C MET A 1 52.54 -0.98 3.05
N LYS A 2 52.92 -2.24 3.33
CA LYS A 2 53.45 -2.86 4.58
C LYS A 2 52.56 -2.54 5.79
N MET A 3 52.04 -3.47 6.62
CA MET A 3 52.03 -4.95 6.74
C MET A 3 50.72 -5.32 7.49
N SER A 4 49.96 -6.39 7.20
CA SER A 4 50.15 -7.81 7.60
C SER A 4 50.49 -8.11 9.07
N ASN A 5 49.58 -8.77 9.81
CA ASN A 5 49.80 -9.77 10.88
C ASN A 5 48.48 -10.06 11.65
N LYS A 6 48.28 -11.16 12.38
CA LYS A 6 48.65 -12.59 12.18
C LYS A 6 47.84 -13.48 13.15
N MET A 7 47.66 -14.74 12.77
CA MET A 7 47.00 -15.84 13.51
C MET A 7 47.78 -16.36 14.74
N ARG A 8 47.08 -16.91 15.75
CA ARG A 8 47.41 -18.09 16.61
C ARG A 8 46.14 -18.52 17.41
N LEU A 9 45.66 -19.78 17.51
CA LEU A 9 46.21 -21.09 17.94
C LEU A 9 46.43 -21.16 19.49
N VAL A 10 46.07 -22.19 20.31
CA VAL A 10 45.72 -23.64 20.13
C VAL A 10 44.91 -24.22 21.33
N TYR A 11 44.44 -25.50 21.19
CA TYR A 11 44.33 -26.62 22.18
C TYR A 11 43.03 -26.81 23.01
N LEU A 12 42.68 -28.00 23.56
CA LEU A 12 43.26 -29.38 23.55
C LEU A 12 42.12 -30.45 23.53
N LEU A 13 42.21 -31.57 22.78
CA LEU A 13 42.31 -33.00 23.21
C LEU A 13 42.05 -33.35 24.72
N ALA A 14 41.63 -34.55 25.15
CA ALA A 14 41.23 -35.82 24.53
C ALA A 14 40.51 -36.73 25.58
N MET A 15 39.79 -37.78 25.16
CA MET A 15 40.04 -39.17 25.64
C MET A 15 39.17 -40.21 24.91
N THR A 16 39.82 -41.26 24.42
CA THR A 16 39.20 -42.53 24.02
C THR A 16 39.50 -43.58 25.08
N CYS A 17 38.52 -44.41 25.44
CA CYS A 17 38.73 -45.65 26.17
C CYS A 17 38.22 -46.83 25.33
N VAL A 18 39.12 -47.73 24.97
CA VAL A 18 38.82 -49.04 24.39
C VAL A 18 38.93 -50.07 25.51
N ILE A 19 37.93 -50.95 25.64
CA ILE A 19 38.03 -52.17 26.43
C ILE A 19 37.54 -53.33 25.56
N THR A 20 38.28 -54.43 25.58
CA THR A 20 38.10 -55.59 24.72
C THR A 20 37.43 -56.78 25.42
N ALA A 21 36.80 -57.62 24.59
CA ALA A 21 36.51 -59.05 24.80
C ALA A 21 35.47 -59.47 25.87
N CYS A 22 34.40 -60.13 25.40
CA CYS A 22 34.31 -61.59 25.49
C CYS A 22 33.25 -62.16 24.53
N GLN A 23 33.52 -63.35 23.96
CA GLN A 23 32.55 -64.08 23.15
C GLN A 23 31.67 -64.98 24.03
N LYS A 24 30.37 -65.05 23.73
CA LYS A 24 29.59 -66.27 23.98
C LYS A 24 28.49 -66.42 22.93
N THR A 25 28.44 -67.60 22.32
CA THR A 25 27.49 -67.92 21.25
C THR A 25 26.20 -68.46 21.85
N GLU A 26 25.10 -67.73 21.70
CA GLU A 26 23.75 -68.29 21.77
C GLU A 26 22.97 -67.85 20.54
N LYS A 27 22.36 -68.81 19.85
CA LYS A 27 21.41 -68.53 18.77
C LYS A 27 20.06 -68.22 19.41
N HIS A 28 19.57 -67.00 19.24
CA HIS A 28 18.13 -66.77 19.27
C HIS A 28 17.71 -65.84 18.14
N THR A 29 16.61 -66.22 17.50
CA THR A 29 15.97 -65.47 16.41
C THR A 29 15.23 -64.28 17.00
N GLU A 30 15.56 -63.06 16.58
CA GLU A 30 14.70 -61.90 16.84
C GLU A 30 14.82 -60.85 15.74
N GLN A 31 13.80 -59.99 15.64
CA GLN A 31 13.37 -59.43 14.36
C GLN A 31 14.07 -58.10 13.99
N THR A 32 14.31 -57.93 12.70
CA THR A 32 14.53 -56.61 12.09
C THR A 32 13.24 -55.77 12.15
N GLU A 33 13.18 -54.78 13.04
CA GLU A 33 12.08 -53.78 13.05
C GLU A 33 12.54 -52.32 12.85
N ASP A 34 13.80 -51.96 13.11
CA ASP A 34 14.25 -50.55 13.11
C ASP A 34 14.66 -49.97 11.74
N ALA A 35 14.64 -50.76 10.67
CA ALA A 35 14.94 -50.27 9.31
C ALA A 35 13.70 -49.76 8.53
N GLN A 36 12.49 -50.13 8.95
CA GLN A 36 11.26 -49.81 8.21
C GLN A 36 10.62 -48.47 8.60
N LYS A 37 10.76 -48.00 9.86
CA LYS A 37 10.22 -46.70 10.30
C LYS A 37 10.83 -45.51 9.56
N THR A 38 12.14 -45.50 9.36
CA THR A 38 12.88 -44.45 8.64
C THR A 38 12.54 -44.45 7.15
N THR A 39 12.47 -45.62 6.52
CA THR A 39 12.20 -45.73 5.08
C THR A 39 10.75 -45.38 4.73
N ALA A 40 9.78 -45.75 5.57
CA ALA A 40 8.38 -45.41 5.39
C ALA A 40 8.09 -43.89 5.57
N THR A 41 8.76 -43.23 6.52
CA THR A 41 8.61 -41.78 6.74
C THR A 41 9.28 -40.92 5.68
N VAL A 42 10.37 -41.38 5.05
CA VAL A 42 10.97 -40.68 3.89
C VAL A 42 10.09 -40.81 2.65
N SER A 43 9.59 -42.01 2.35
CA SER A 43 8.68 -42.26 1.22
C SER A 43 7.38 -41.45 1.31
N THR A 44 6.75 -41.38 2.49
CA THR A 44 5.53 -40.57 2.67
C THR A 44 5.78 -39.07 2.55
N LYS A 45 6.92 -38.55 3.03
CA LYS A 45 7.29 -37.14 2.82
C LYS A 45 7.54 -36.80 1.36
N GLN A 46 8.28 -37.62 0.62
CA GLN A 46 8.55 -37.40 -0.81
C GLN A 46 7.26 -37.43 -1.64
N ASN A 47 6.35 -38.37 -1.37
CA ASN A 47 5.03 -38.42 -2.02
C ASN A 47 4.18 -37.17 -1.73
N ALA A 48 4.19 -36.68 -0.48
CA ALA A 48 3.45 -35.46 -0.11
C ALA A 48 4.03 -34.19 -0.79
N GLU A 49 5.36 -34.09 -0.88
CA GLU A 49 6.05 -32.96 -1.52
C GLU A 49 5.83 -32.93 -3.05
N GLN A 50 5.84 -34.10 -3.69
CA GLN A 50 5.49 -34.24 -5.11
C GLN A 50 4.02 -33.87 -5.38
N GLN A 51 3.08 -34.32 -4.53
CA GLN A 51 1.66 -33.95 -4.66
C GLN A 51 1.43 -32.44 -4.47
N LEU A 52 2.13 -31.82 -3.52
CA LEU A 52 2.08 -30.38 -3.30
C LEU A 52 2.63 -29.60 -4.50
N THR A 53 3.75 -30.05 -5.06
CA THR A 53 4.34 -29.46 -6.27
C THR A 53 3.37 -29.53 -7.45
N ALA A 54 2.76 -30.69 -7.70
CA ALA A 54 1.75 -30.85 -8.76
C ALA A 54 0.51 -29.94 -8.53
N LYS A 55 0.02 -29.86 -7.29
CA LYS A 55 -1.07 -28.94 -6.90
C LYS A 55 -0.72 -27.49 -7.23
N CYS A 56 0.48 -27.04 -6.91
CA CYS A 56 0.91 -25.65 -7.11
C CYS A 56 1.28 -25.33 -8.57
N GLN A 57 1.74 -26.31 -9.35
CA GLN A 57 1.89 -26.17 -10.81
C GLN A 57 0.54 -25.97 -11.51
N SER A 58 -0.53 -26.64 -11.05
CA SER A 58 -1.88 -26.49 -11.60
C SER A 58 -2.49 -25.10 -11.40
N LEU A 59 -1.92 -24.28 -10.51
CA LEU A 59 -2.52 -23.00 -10.11
C LEU A 59 -2.58 -21.98 -11.25
N ASN A 60 -1.62 -22.02 -12.17
CA ASN A 60 -1.62 -21.19 -13.38
C ASN A 60 -2.84 -21.44 -14.26
N LEU A 61 -3.34 -22.69 -14.32
CA LEU A 61 -4.54 -23.04 -15.06
C LEU A 61 -5.80 -22.50 -14.36
N LYS A 62 -5.86 -22.55 -13.02
CA LYS A 62 -6.95 -21.95 -12.24
C LYS A 62 -7.01 -20.43 -12.44
N ILE A 63 -5.87 -19.76 -12.35
CA ILE A 63 -5.71 -18.33 -12.60
C ILE A 63 -6.20 -17.97 -14.00
N LYS A 64 -5.66 -18.62 -15.05
CA LYS A 64 -6.05 -18.37 -16.45
C LYS A 64 -7.54 -18.64 -16.72
N ALA A 65 -8.13 -19.63 -16.04
CA ALA A 65 -9.56 -19.93 -16.14
C ALA A 65 -10.45 -18.87 -15.45
N LEU A 66 -9.90 -18.12 -14.49
CA LEU A 66 -10.57 -17.07 -13.73
C LEU A 66 -10.37 -15.66 -14.30
N THR A 67 -9.23 -15.38 -14.97
CA THR A 67 -8.84 -14.03 -15.40
C THR A 67 -9.99 -13.21 -15.98
N ASN A 68 -10.85 -13.81 -16.81
CA ASN A 68 -11.95 -13.12 -17.47
C ASN A 68 -13.37 -13.55 -17.03
N LYS A 69 -13.55 -14.18 -15.86
CA LYS A 69 -14.85 -14.69 -15.41
C LYS A 69 -15.30 -14.09 -14.08
N PHE A 70 -16.56 -13.67 -14.00
CA PHE A 70 -17.24 -13.56 -12.72
C PHE A 70 -17.46 -14.98 -12.20
N ALA A 71 -16.81 -15.33 -11.09
CA ALA A 71 -16.86 -16.67 -10.49
C ALA A 71 -16.38 -16.65 -9.02
N PRO A 72 -17.08 -15.93 -8.12
CA PRO A 72 -16.60 -15.62 -6.76
C PRO A 72 -16.28 -16.86 -5.92
N LYS A 73 -17.04 -17.96 -6.06
CA LYS A 73 -16.72 -19.23 -5.40
C LYS A 73 -15.35 -19.80 -5.81
N LYS A 74 -15.03 -19.76 -7.10
CA LYS A 74 -13.74 -20.23 -7.63
C LYS A 74 -12.60 -19.27 -7.26
N LEU A 75 -12.87 -17.98 -7.07
CA LEU A 75 -11.90 -17.04 -6.50
C LEU A 75 -11.56 -17.38 -5.05
N ASN A 76 -12.55 -17.72 -4.21
CA ASN A 76 -12.25 -18.19 -2.85
C ASN A 76 -11.39 -19.47 -2.88
N GLU A 77 -11.75 -20.45 -3.72
CA GLU A 77 -10.94 -21.68 -3.93
C GLU A 77 -9.51 -21.39 -4.43
N LEU A 78 -9.33 -20.35 -5.26
CA LEU A 78 -8.01 -19.85 -5.68
C LEU A 78 -7.25 -19.25 -4.49
N ASN A 79 -7.87 -18.40 -3.68
CA ASN A 79 -7.23 -17.77 -2.52
C ASN A 79 -6.72 -18.80 -1.49
N GLN A 80 -7.53 -19.81 -1.18
CA GLN A 80 -7.08 -20.93 -0.31
C GLN A 80 -5.92 -21.71 -0.93
N SER A 81 -5.93 -21.86 -2.26
CA SER A 81 -4.85 -22.55 -2.98
C SER A 81 -3.57 -21.71 -3.05
N LEU A 82 -3.66 -20.38 -3.25
CA LEU A 82 -2.55 -19.43 -3.21
C LEU A 82 -1.86 -19.47 -1.86
N LYS A 83 -2.61 -19.32 -0.77
CA LYS A 83 -2.11 -19.40 0.62
C LYS A 83 -1.37 -20.72 0.91
N THR A 84 -1.75 -21.81 0.27
CA THR A 84 -1.05 -23.10 0.38
C THR A 84 0.23 -23.17 -0.46
N CYS A 85 0.30 -22.45 -1.58
CA CYS A 85 1.30 -22.67 -2.62
C CYS A 85 2.40 -21.62 -2.70
N ILE A 86 2.15 -20.40 -2.22
CA ILE A 86 3.11 -19.29 -2.24
C ILE A 86 4.47 -19.64 -1.58
N PRO A 87 4.53 -20.33 -0.42
CA PRO A 87 5.81 -20.74 0.18
C PRO A 87 6.64 -21.70 -0.70
N HIS A 88 6.01 -22.41 -1.62
CA HIS A 88 6.58 -23.53 -2.38
C HIS A 88 6.92 -23.18 -3.84
N VAL A 89 6.81 -21.91 -4.24
CA VAL A 89 7.22 -21.44 -5.58
C VAL A 89 8.34 -20.41 -5.53
N ALA A 90 9.09 -20.28 -6.62
CA ALA A 90 10.14 -19.27 -6.76
C ALA A 90 9.58 -17.85 -6.65
N LEU A 91 10.40 -16.90 -6.19
CA LEU A 91 10.01 -15.52 -5.90
C LEU A 91 9.33 -14.82 -7.09
N GLU A 92 9.90 -14.90 -8.30
CA GLU A 92 9.30 -14.38 -9.54
C GLU A 92 7.85 -14.86 -9.75
N LYS A 93 7.58 -16.11 -9.36
CA LYS A 93 6.25 -16.70 -9.48
C LYS A 93 5.26 -16.17 -8.44
N ARG A 94 5.77 -15.72 -7.27
CA ARG A 94 4.97 -15.03 -6.24
C ARG A 94 4.51 -13.67 -6.77
N TYR A 95 5.41 -12.86 -7.35
CA TYR A 95 5.03 -11.57 -7.97
C TYR A 95 4.08 -11.74 -9.16
N GLN A 96 4.30 -12.72 -10.04
CA GLN A 96 3.37 -13.00 -11.13
C GLN A 96 1.97 -13.34 -10.58
N TRP A 97 1.88 -14.14 -9.52
CA TRP A 97 0.59 -14.47 -8.90
C TRP A 97 -0.09 -13.28 -8.19
N ILE A 98 0.68 -12.29 -7.70
CA ILE A 98 0.11 -11.02 -7.21
C ILE A 98 -0.59 -10.31 -8.38
N GLN A 99 0.14 -10.03 -9.47
CA GLN A 99 -0.39 -9.34 -10.65
C GLN A 99 -1.57 -10.08 -11.30
N ASP A 100 -1.46 -11.41 -11.42
CA ASP A 100 -2.53 -12.28 -11.91
C ASP A 100 -3.79 -12.17 -11.02
N SER A 101 -3.61 -12.07 -9.69
CA SER A 101 -4.72 -11.95 -8.74
C SER A 101 -5.37 -10.57 -8.75
N GLU A 102 -4.57 -9.48 -8.82
CA GLU A 102 -5.03 -8.10 -9.00
C GLU A 102 -5.96 -8.01 -10.22
N GLN A 103 -5.57 -8.61 -11.34
CA GLN A 103 -6.37 -8.64 -12.57
C GLN A 103 -7.68 -9.45 -12.42
N ILE A 104 -7.68 -10.55 -11.66
CA ILE A 104 -8.90 -11.33 -11.37
C ILE A 104 -9.85 -10.51 -10.49
N TYR A 105 -9.34 -9.82 -9.46
CA TYR A 105 -10.15 -8.97 -8.60
C TYR A 105 -10.74 -7.78 -9.35
N ALA A 106 -9.93 -7.06 -10.14
CA ALA A 106 -10.40 -5.97 -11.00
C ALA A 106 -11.53 -6.45 -11.96
N ASN A 107 -11.37 -7.65 -12.53
CA ASN A 107 -12.39 -8.23 -13.42
C ASN A 107 -13.63 -8.77 -12.68
N LEU A 108 -13.55 -9.11 -11.39
CA LEU A 108 -14.71 -9.41 -10.55
C LEU A 108 -15.52 -8.14 -10.28
N LEU A 109 -14.84 -7.06 -9.87
CA LEU A 109 -15.45 -5.77 -9.60
C LEU A 109 -16.14 -5.22 -10.86
N ALA A 110 -15.41 -5.14 -11.98
CA ALA A 110 -15.92 -4.63 -13.25
C ALA A 110 -17.04 -5.48 -13.90
N LYS A 111 -17.28 -6.70 -13.41
CA LYS A 111 -18.37 -7.60 -13.89
C LYS A 111 -19.45 -7.84 -12.84
N SER A 112 -19.35 -7.20 -11.67
CA SER A 112 -20.41 -7.21 -10.67
C SER A 112 -21.60 -6.42 -11.19
N SER A 113 -22.82 -6.90 -10.95
CA SER A 113 -24.04 -6.22 -11.38
C SER A 113 -24.33 -5.00 -10.50
N THR A 114 -25.21 -4.11 -10.97
CA THR A 114 -25.66 -2.94 -10.20
C THR A 114 -26.28 -3.36 -8.87
N GLU A 115 -27.02 -4.48 -8.85
CA GLU A 115 -27.64 -5.03 -7.64
C GLU A 115 -26.60 -5.53 -6.63
N VAL A 116 -25.50 -6.15 -7.09
CA VAL A 116 -24.36 -6.49 -6.22
C VAL A 116 -23.71 -5.23 -5.66
N TYR A 117 -23.51 -4.21 -6.50
CA TYR A 117 -22.94 -2.94 -6.07
C TYR A 117 -23.79 -2.33 -4.95
N GLN A 118 -25.06 -2.06 -5.23
CA GLN A 118 -26.05 -1.53 -4.26
C GLN A 118 -26.08 -2.34 -2.95
N TYR A 119 -26.04 -3.67 -3.02
CA TYR A 119 -25.99 -4.52 -1.82
C TYR A 119 -24.70 -4.39 -1.01
N MET A 120 -23.56 -4.27 -1.70
CA MET A 120 -22.24 -4.12 -1.10
C MET A 120 -21.98 -2.72 -0.54
N THR A 121 -22.62 -1.68 -1.11
CA THR A 121 -22.45 -0.27 -0.72
C THR A 121 -23.55 0.25 0.21
N ASP A 122 -24.64 -0.51 0.41
CA ASP A 122 -25.86 -0.07 1.11
C ASP A 122 -26.54 1.15 0.47
N THR A 123 -26.50 1.28 -0.87
CA THR A 123 -27.10 2.43 -1.59
C THR A 123 -28.28 2.00 -2.47
N ILE A 124 -29.39 2.75 -2.47
CA ILE A 124 -30.52 2.51 -3.38
C ILE A 124 -30.47 3.43 -4.62
N GLY A 125 -29.90 4.62 -4.48
CA GLY A 125 -29.76 5.67 -5.50
C GLY A 125 -28.94 6.83 -4.95
N ASP A 126 -29.15 8.03 -5.47
CA ASP A 126 -28.41 9.23 -5.05
C ASP A 126 -28.57 9.51 -3.55
N ARG A 127 -27.50 9.22 -2.79
CA ARG A 127 -27.31 9.56 -1.37
C ARG A 127 -28.30 8.96 -0.35
N GLU A 128 -29.15 8.00 -0.73
CA GLU A 128 -30.04 7.28 0.21
C GLU A 128 -29.45 5.93 0.68
N GLU A 129 -29.29 5.78 2.00
CA GLU A 129 -28.91 4.52 2.64
C GLU A 129 -30.04 3.48 2.59
N MET A 130 -29.67 2.24 2.33
CA MET A 130 -30.62 1.16 2.11
C MET A 130 -31.19 0.59 3.41
N THR A 131 -32.51 0.68 3.59
CA THR A 131 -33.20 0.06 4.73
C THR A 131 -33.00 -1.46 4.76
N THR A 132 -33.04 -2.07 5.95
CA THR A 132 -32.97 -3.53 6.13
C THR A 132 -34.00 -4.29 5.31
N ALA A 133 -35.20 -3.73 5.12
CA ALA A 133 -36.26 -4.32 4.31
C ALA A 133 -35.90 -4.29 2.81
N SER A 134 -35.43 -3.14 2.32
CA SER A 134 -34.94 -2.97 0.94
C SER A 134 -33.76 -3.89 0.65
N LYS A 135 -32.78 -3.98 1.56
CA LYS A 135 -31.60 -4.86 1.42
C LYS A 135 -31.98 -6.34 1.37
N LYS A 136 -32.98 -6.77 2.15
CA LYS A 136 -33.53 -8.12 2.10
C LYS A 136 -34.26 -8.40 0.79
N ALA A 137 -35.00 -7.42 0.25
CA ALA A 137 -35.67 -7.56 -1.04
C ALA A 137 -34.67 -7.65 -2.20
N LEU A 138 -33.61 -6.82 -2.18
CA LEU A 138 -32.53 -6.85 -3.16
C LEU A 138 -31.79 -8.20 -3.15
N TYR A 139 -31.46 -8.74 -1.97
CA TYR A 139 -30.82 -10.05 -1.84
C TYR A 139 -31.61 -11.18 -2.53
N ALA A 140 -32.94 -11.14 -2.46
CA ALA A 140 -33.81 -12.13 -3.08
C ALA A 140 -33.83 -12.07 -4.62
N GLN A 141 -33.31 -10.98 -5.22
CA GLN A 141 -33.18 -10.79 -6.68
C GLN A 141 -31.80 -11.20 -7.21
N LEU A 142 -30.78 -11.29 -6.34
CA LEU A 142 -29.42 -11.69 -6.70
C LEU A 142 -29.37 -13.14 -7.22
N LYS A 143 -28.55 -13.38 -8.25
CA LYS A 143 -28.26 -14.74 -8.76
C LYS A 143 -27.48 -15.54 -7.71
N PRO A 144 -27.48 -16.89 -7.74
CA PRO A 144 -26.75 -17.70 -6.76
C PRO A 144 -25.24 -17.40 -6.64
N GLU A 145 -24.57 -17.01 -7.73
CA GLU A 145 -23.16 -16.58 -7.66
C GLU A 145 -22.98 -15.19 -7.04
N GLU A 146 -23.95 -14.30 -7.21
CA GLU A 146 -23.98 -12.95 -6.64
C GLU A 146 -24.30 -13.00 -5.14
N GLN A 147 -25.26 -13.86 -4.74
CA GLN A 147 -25.52 -14.22 -3.34
C GLN A 147 -24.25 -14.77 -2.67
N TYR A 148 -23.55 -15.70 -3.33
CA TYR A 148 -22.27 -16.21 -2.82
C TYR A 148 -21.24 -15.08 -2.60
N LEU A 149 -21.12 -14.12 -3.54
CA LEU A 149 -20.19 -12.99 -3.41
C LEU A 149 -20.49 -12.19 -2.15
N VAL A 150 -21.75 -11.78 -1.97
CA VAL A 150 -22.11 -10.88 -0.85
C VAL A 150 -22.05 -11.59 0.50
N ASP A 151 -22.47 -12.85 0.58
CA ASP A 151 -22.36 -13.68 1.79
C ASP A 151 -20.90 -13.90 2.22
N HIS A 152 -19.99 -14.01 1.24
CA HIS A 152 -18.58 -14.33 1.47
C HIS A 152 -17.64 -13.15 1.26
N ALA A 153 -18.16 -11.92 1.15
CA ALA A 153 -17.38 -10.73 0.79
C ALA A 153 -16.10 -10.58 1.63
N LYS A 154 -16.22 -10.69 2.97
CA LYS A 154 -15.05 -10.63 3.88
C LYS A 154 -14.04 -11.76 3.65
N ALA A 155 -14.49 -12.99 3.36
CA ALA A 155 -13.61 -14.12 3.05
C ALA A 155 -12.97 -14.00 1.64
N LEU A 156 -13.61 -13.23 0.76
CA LEU A 156 -13.08 -12.78 -0.52
C LEU A 156 -12.22 -11.52 -0.40
N TYR A 157 -11.97 -10.98 0.80
CA TYR A 157 -11.26 -9.70 0.99
C TYR A 157 -11.93 -8.54 0.23
N LEU A 158 -13.25 -8.50 0.18
CA LEU A 158 -14.05 -7.41 -0.38
C LEU A 158 -14.71 -6.59 0.73
N GLU A 159 -14.70 -5.27 0.61
CA GLU A 159 -15.32 -4.35 1.56
C GLU A 159 -15.86 -3.07 0.91
N LYS A 160 -16.84 -2.44 1.57
CA LYS A 160 -17.36 -1.11 1.24
C LYS A 160 -16.27 -0.05 1.41
N TYR A 161 -16.16 0.86 0.46
CA TYR A 161 -15.09 1.87 0.36
C TYR A 161 -15.69 3.23 0.02
N TYR A 162 -15.30 4.27 0.75
CA TYR A 162 -15.83 5.63 0.57
C TYR A 162 -15.04 6.41 -0.49
N VAL A 163 -15.72 6.91 -1.53
CA VAL A 163 -15.07 7.61 -2.65
C VAL A 163 -15.24 9.13 -2.61
N GLY A 164 -16.21 9.65 -1.85
CA GLY A 164 -16.51 11.08 -1.69
C GLY A 164 -18.01 11.36 -1.81
N GLU A 165 -18.46 12.57 -1.44
CA GLU A 165 -19.84 13.06 -1.69
C GLU A 165 -21.02 12.17 -1.23
N GLY A 166 -20.81 11.31 -0.22
CA GLY A 166 -21.80 10.32 0.22
C GLY A 166 -21.85 9.06 -0.67
N GLU A 167 -21.01 8.98 -1.71
CA GLU A 167 -20.87 7.83 -2.58
C GLU A 167 -19.91 6.78 -2.03
N TYR A 168 -20.26 5.51 -2.27
CA TYR A 168 -19.47 4.35 -1.90
C TYR A 168 -19.33 3.42 -3.09
N THR A 169 -18.21 2.72 -3.15
CA THR A 169 -17.96 1.54 -3.99
C THR A 169 -17.61 0.35 -3.10
N PHE A 170 -17.18 -0.77 -3.68
CA PHE A 170 -16.52 -1.82 -2.93
C PHE A 170 -15.23 -2.27 -3.62
N VAL A 171 -14.20 -2.56 -2.83
CA VAL A 171 -12.83 -2.80 -3.31
C VAL A 171 -12.24 -4.06 -2.69
N GLN A 172 -11.10 -4.49 -3.21
CA GLN A 172 -10.27 -5.50 -2.57
C GLN A 172 -9.51 -4.88 -1.38
N HIS A 173 -9.78 -5.37 -0.17
CA HIS A 173 -9.09 -4.94 1.05
C HIS A 173 -7.59 -5.30 0.98
N PRO A 174 -6.63 -4.36 1.19
CA PRO A 174 -5.20 -4.65 1.20
C PRO A 174 -4.73 -5.72 2.22
N GLN A 175 -5.58 -6.12 3.17
CA GLN A 175 -5.32 -7.29 4.02
C GLN A 175 -5.09 -8.58 3.21
N TYR A 176 -5.62 -8.65 1.99
CA TYR A 176 -5.36 -9.73 1.03
C TYR A 176 -3.86 -10.03 0.86
N TYR A 177 -3.06 -8.98 0.59
CA TYR A 177 -1.62 -9.13 0.36
C TYR A 177 -0.90 -9.54 1.64
N ILE A 178 -1.32 -9.00 2.79
CA ILE A 178 -0.77 -9.33 4.12
C ILE A 178 -0.95 -10.82 4.45
N ASP A 179 -2.14 -11.37 4.18
CA ASP A 179 -2.51 -12.72 4.60
C ASP A 179 -2.01 -13.83 3.66
N LEU A 180 -1.86 -13.54 2.36
CA LEU A 180 -1.52 -14.53 1.34
C LEU A 180 -0.05 -14.46 0.91
N PHE A 181 0.52 -13.25 0.73
CA PHE A 181 1.79 -13.08 0.02
C PHE A 181 2.92 -12.58 0.93
N VAL A 182 2.66 -11.60 1.79
CA VAL A 182 3.69 -10.91 2.59
C VAL A 182 4.60 -11.80 3.44
N PRO A 183 4.16 -12.93 4.05
CA PRO A 183 5.08 -13.81 4.78
C PRO A 183 6.25 -14.34 3.92
N ASP A 184 6.03 -14.36 2.60
CA ASP A 184 6.82 -15.05 1.59
C ASP A 184 7.43 -14.12 0.53
N LEU A 185 7.42 -12.80 0.76
CA LEU A 185 8.10 -11.82 -0.09
C LEU A 185 9.45 -11.40 0.50
N GLU A 186 10.30 -10.78 -0.33
CA GLU A 186 11.51 -10.11 0.15
C GLU A 186 11.16 -9.04 1.18
N LYS A 187 12.05 -8.83 2.16
CA LYS A 187 11.85 -7.90 3.28
C LYS A 187 11.40 -6.50 2.85
N ALA A 188 11.90 -6.00 1.72
CA ALA A 188 11.48 -4.72 1.16
C ALA A 188 9.98 -4.73 0.82
N ASP A 189 9.53 -5.67 0.00
CA ASP A 189 8.14 -5.72 -0.44
C ASP A 189 7.18 -6.13 0.70
N GLN A 190 7.66 -6.83 1.73
CA GLN A 190 6.91 -6.98 2.98
C GLN A 190 6.63 -5.63 3.65
N ILE A 191 7.62 -4.73 3.70
CA ILE A 191 7.50 -3.39 4.29
C ILE A 191 6.55 -2.54 3.43
N TYR A 192 6.66 -2.64 2.10
CA TYR A 192 5.76 -1.97 1.14
C TYR A 192 4.28 -2.31 1.43
N PHE A 193 3.90 -3.59 1.39
CA PHE A 193 2.51 -3.98 1.62
C PHE A 193 2.03 -3.69 3.05
N LYS A 194 2.89 -3.85 4.06
CA LYS A 194 2.56 -3.49 5.45
C LYS A 194 2.28 -2.00 5.61
N GLN A 195 3.03 -1.13 4.92
CA GLN A 195 2.76 0.31 4.93
C GLN A 195 1.48 0.64 4.16
N LEU A 196 1.25 0.10 2.97
CA LEU A 196 -0.01 0.30 2.24
C LEU A 196 -1.22 -0.12 3.09
N ARG A 197 -1.13 -1.24 3.82
CA ARG A 197 -2.19 -1.66 4.76
C ARG A 197 -2.37 -0.69 5.93
N LYS A 198 -1.29 -0.08 6.43
CA LYS A 198 -1.34 0.92 7.51
C LYS A 198 -1.95 2.25 7.04
N GLU A 199 -1.63 2.68 5.82
CA GLU A 199 -2.12 3.89 5.19
C GLU A 199 -3.58 3.81 4.73
N TYR A 200 -4.14 2.60 4.70
CA TYR A 200 -5.49 2.32 4.24
C TYR A 200 -6.56 2.61 5.32
N THR A 201 -7.42 3.59 5.03
CA THR A 201 -8.50 4.09 5.91
C THR A 201 -9.91 3.59 5.56
N GLY A 202 -10.07 2.84 4.46
CA GLY A 202 -11.41 2.53 3.90
C GLY A 202 -12.02 3.68 3.07
N SER A 203 -11.24 4.71 2.78
CA SER A 203 -11.61 5.83 1.89
C SER A 203 -10.43 6.23 1.00
N ASN A 204 -10.67 7.04 -0.01
CA ASN A 204 -9.59 7.83 -0.61
C ASN A 204 -9.02 8.78 0.45
N TYR A 205 -7.72 9.10 0.36
CA TYR A 205 -7.11 10.14 1.20
C TYR A 205 -7.25 11.54 0.57
N ILE A 206 -7.69 11.62 -0.69
CA ILE A 206 -8.18 12.81 -1.37
C ILE A 206 -9.69 12.64 -1.58
N LEU A 207 -10.50 13.57 -1.09
CA LEU A 207 -11.97 13.58 -1.21
C LEU A 207 -12.43 15.02 -1.48
N ASP A 208 -13.39 15.20 -2.39
CA ASP A 208 -13.90 16.52 -2.80
C ASP A 208 -12.79 17.58 -2.98
N ALA A 209 -11.81 17.28 -3.85
CA ALA A 209 -10.64 18.12 -4.10
C ALA A 209 -9.91 18.63 -2.83
N GLY A 210 -9.89 17.83 -1.75
CA GLY A 210 -9.25 18.14 -0.47
C GLY A 210 -8.62 16.91 0.19
N LEU A 211 -7.69 17.15 1.11
CA LEU A 211 -7.09 16.11 1.95
C LEU A 211 -8.10 15.61 2.99
N ALA A 212 -8.36 14.31 2.98
CA ALA A 212 -9.10 13.59 4.02
C ALA A 212 -8.20 13.13 5.19
N ILE A 213 -6.89 13.38 5.09
CA ILE A 213 -5.87 13.16 6.13
C ILE A 213 -5.16 14.47 6.45
N SER A 214 -4.47 14.55 7.59
CA SER A 214 -3.73 15.78 7.93
C SER A 214 -2.48 15.99 7.06
N PHE A 215 -2.07 17.24 6.85
CA PHE A 215 -0.76 17.55 6.24
C PHE A 215 0.42 16.87 6.95
N ASP A 216 0.34 16.70 8.28
CA ASP A 216 1.35 15.97 9.04
C ASP A 216 1.42 14.49 8.63
N GLU A 217 0.27 13.87 8.36
CA GLU A 217 0.21 12.50 7.87
C GLU A 217 0.75 12.39 6.43
N VAL A 218 0.42 13.34 5.55
CA VAL A 218 1.02 13.42 4.19
C VAL A 218 2.55 13.49 4.29
N ALA A 219 3.08 14.37 5.14
CA ALA A 219 4.52 14.50 5.37
C ALA A 219 5.14 13.22 5.98
N GLN A 220 4.46 12.55 6.92
CA GLN A 220 4.92 11.27 7.48
C GLN A 220 4.96 10.15 6.43
N ARG A 221 3.94 10.05 5.56
CA ARG A 221 3.90 9.08 4.45
C ARG A 221 5.02 9.37 3.46
N LEU A 222 5.21 10.63 3.05
CA LEU A 222 6.33 11.06 2.21
C LEU A 222 7.69 10.65 2.79
N MET A 223 7.98 11.02 4.04
CA MET A 223 9.24 10.68 4.73
C MET A 223 9.47 9.17 4.78
N PHE A 224 8.42 8.39 5.05
CA PHE A 224 8.51 6.93 5.06
C PHE A 224 8.92 6.36 3.69
N TRP A 225 8.25 6.79 2.62
CA TRP A 225 8.47 6.26 1.28
C TRP A 225 9.83 6.69 0.69
N GLU A 226 10.28 7.89 0.98
CA GLU A 226 11.65 8.33 0.63
C GLU A 226 12.71 7.50 1.37
N ASN A 227 12.55 7.31 2.68
CA ASN A 227 13.43 6.46 3.48
C ASN A 227 13.41 5.00 2.98
N TYR A 228 12.26 4.49 2.54
CA TYR A 228 12.13 3.18 1.90
C TYR A 228 13.00 3.08 0.64
N LEU A 229 12.93 4.05 -0.28
CA LEU A 229 13.75 4.02 -1.49
C LEU A 229 15.25 4.21 -1.23
N GLN A 230 15.63 4.97 -0.20
CA GLN A 230 17.03 5.07 0.22
C GLN A 230 17.59 3.71 0.68
N HIS A 231 16.80 2.93 1.42
CA HIS A 231 17.21 1.61 1.92
C HIS A 231 17.05 0.47 0.89
N TYR A 232 16.05 0.56 0.02
CA TYR A 232 15.68 -0.49 -0.94
C TYR A 232 15.52 0.05 -2.37
N PRO A 233 16.56 0.67 -2.97
CA PRO A 233 16.46 1.35 -4.28
C PRO A 233 16.24 0.40 -5.49
N LYS A 234 16.23 -0.91 -5.25
CA LYS A 234 16.06 -1.98 -6.25
C LYS A 234 14.91 -2.95 -5.90
N ALA A 235 14.06 -2.63 -4.93
CA ALA A 235 12.91 -3.46 -4.58
C ALA A 235 11.93 -3.58 -5.76
N HIS A 236 11.14 -4.65 -5.79
CA HIS A 236 10.18 -4.91 -6.88
C HIS A 236 9.23 -3.72 -7.07
N TYR A 237 8.69 -3.18 -5.98
CA TYR A 237 7.75 -2.04 -6.00
C TYR A 237 8.40 -0.64 -6.01
N SER A 238 9.72 -0.53 -6.25
CA SER A 238 10.38 0.79 -6.34
C SER A 238 9.75 1.77 -7.35
N PRO A 239 9.20 1.36 -8.52
CA PRO A 239 8.49 2.27 -9.42
C PRO A 239 7.21 2.86 -8.79
N GLN A 240 6.41 2.04 -8.12
CA GLN A 240 5.17 2.44 -7.44
C GLN A 240 5.47 3.40 -6.29
N VAL A 241 6.51 3.13 -5.50
CA VAL A 241 6.93 4.03 -4.41
C VAL A 241 7.40 5.39 -4.93
N LYS A 242 8.03 5.46 -6.11
CA LYS A 242 8.37 6.75 -6.75
C LYS A 242 7.13 7.55 -7.12
N ALA A 243 6.05 6.89 -7.56
CA ALA A 243 4.77 7.55 -7.81
C ALA A 243 4.15 8.09 -6.52
N LEU A 244 4.11 7.29 -5.44
CA LEU A 244 3.63 7.72 -4.11
C LEU A 244 4.40 8.93 -3.57
N ILE A 245 5.73 8.94 -3.68
CA ILE A 245 6.57 10.09 -3.30
C ILE A 245 6.22 11.33 -4.14
N SER A 246 5.95 11.15 -5.44
CA SER A 246 5.56 12.27 -6.32
C SER A 246 4.22 12.86 -5.90
N SER A 247 3.22 12.02 -5.63
CA SER A 247 1.91 12.45 -5.12
C SER A 247 2.05 13.17 -3.78
N TYR A 248 2.61 12.52 -2.75
CA TYR A 248 2.73 13.14 -1.43
C TYR A 248 3.63 14.39 -1.39
N ARG A 249 4.52 14.61 -2.37
CA ARG A 249 5.21 15.91 -2.55
C ARG A 249 4.26 16.97 -3.11
N ASP A 250 3.50 16.65 -4.14
CA ASP A 250 2.54 17.58 -4.75
C ASP A 250 1.43 17.95 -3.74
N ASP A 251 0.82 16.94 -3.12
CA ASP A 251 -0.22 17.04 -2.08
C ASP A 251 0.25 17.89 -0.86
N LEU A 252 1.55 17.88 -0.53
CA LEU A 252 2.10 18.64 0.59
C LEU A 252 2.49 20.08 0.21
N PHE A 253 3.10 20.29 -0.95
CA PHE A 253 3.66 21.60 -1.34
C PHE A 253 2.70 22.48 -2.14
N HIS A 254 1.73 21.89 -2.85
CA HIS A 254 0.63 22.59 -3.51
C HIS A 254 -0.68 22.45 -2.73
N GLY A 255 -0.97 21.24 -2.25
CA GLY A 255 -2.29 20.88 -1.71
C GLY A 255 -3.34 20.78 -2.81
N HIS A 256 -4.62 20.78 -2.43
CA HIS A 256 -5.76 20.66 -3.35
C HIS A 256 -6.74 21.82 -3.15
N GLU A 257 -7.72 21.98 -4.04
CA GLU A 257 -8.60 23.17 -4.09
C GLU A 257 -9.32 23.48 -2.77
N ASN A 258 -9.70 22.47 -1.99
CA ASN A 258 -10.37 22.61 -0.70
C ASN A 258 -9.42 22.48 0.50
N THR A 259 -8.15 22.12 0.29
CA THR A 259 -7.09 22.06 1.31
C THR A 259 -5.76 22.53 0.71
N ARG A 260 -5.67 23.83 0.41
CA ARG A 260 -4.51 24.39 -0.32
C ARG A 260 -3.35 24.60 0.64
N THR A 261 -2.14 24.21 0.23
CA THR A 261 -0.93 24.64 0.92
C THR A 261 -0.73 26.16 0.76
N LEU A 262 -1.12 26.72 -0.39
CA LEU A 262 -1.09 28.15 -0.68
C LEU A 262 -2.50 28.75 -0.69
N TRP A 263 -2.85 29.51 0.35
CA TRP A 263 -4.23 29.98 0.58
C TRP A 263 -4.47 31.45 0.18
N PHE A 264 -3.47 32.32 0.30
CA PHE A 264 -3.53 33.74 -0.09
C PHE A 264 -4.72 34.53 0.49
N ASP A 265 -4.87 34.57 1.82
CA ASP A 265 -5.83 35.45 2.49
C ASP A 265 -5.32 36.92 2.59
N GLN A 266 -5.88 37.72 3.50
CA GLN A 266 -5.48 39.13 3.66
C GLN A 266 -4.05 39.31 4.20
N ASP A 267 -3.56 38.39 5.04
CA ASP A 267 -2.34 38.53 5.84
C ASP A 267 -1.38 37.33 5.70
N LYS A 268 -1.87 36.17 5.27
CA LYS A 268 -1.12 34.92 5.09
C LYS A 268 -1.21 34.41 3.67
N ILE A 269 -0.13 33.76 3.21
CA ILE A 269 -0.09 33.15 1.87
C ILE A 269 -0.15 31.63 1.87
N ALA A 270 0.05 30.99 3.02
CA ALA A 270 0.11 29.54 3.13
C ALA A 270 -0.64 29.03 4.38
N ASP A 271 -1.14 27.80 4.29
CA ASP A 271 -1.82 27.14 5.42
C ASP A 271 -0.84 26.84 6.57
N HIS A 272 -1.27 27.10 7.80
CA HIS A 272 -0.44 27.01 8.99
C HIS A 272 -0.10 25.57 9.39
N ASP A 273 -1.00 24.61 9.17
CA ASP A 273 -0.75 23.21 9.51
C ASP A 273 0.08 22.52 8.40
N ALA A 274 -0.08 22.94 7.15
CA ALA A 274 0.83 22.61 6.06
C ALA A 274 2.25 23.11 6.34
N LEU A 275 2.42 24.38 6.75
CA LEU A 275 3.73 24.93 7.11
C LEU A 275 4.39 24.13 8.25
N LYS A 276 3.65 23.76 9.31
CA LYS A 276 4.17 22.91 10.39
C LYS A 276 4.61 21.52 9.93
N ALA A 277 3.88 20.90 9.00
CA ALA A 277 4.26 19.62 8.42
C ALA A 277 5.56 19.76 7.59
N ILE A 278 5.68 20.85 6.82
CA ILE A 278 6.85 21.18 6.01
C ILE A 278 8.06 21.54 6.89
N GLU A 279 7.88 22.20 8.04
CA GLU A 279 8.94 22.45 9.03
C GLU A 279 9.54 21.15 9.59
N LYS A 280 8.69 20.17 9.94
CA LYS A 280 9.14 18.84 10.36
C LYS A 280 9.90 18.12 9.24
N LEU A 281 9.39 18.21 8.00
CA LEU A 281 10.06 17.65 6.83
C LEU A 281 11.45 18.29 6.60
N ALA A 282 11.54 19.61 6.71
CA ALA A 282 12.78 20.40 6.58
C ALA A 282 13.85 20.06 7.63
N ALA A 283 13.44 19.60 8.82
CA ALA A 283 14.32 19.17 9.91
C ALA A 283 14.71 17.68 9.85
N SER A 284 14.15 16.90 8.91
CA SER A 284 14.31 15.44 8.83
C SER A 284 15.47 14.98 7.92
N HIS A 285 15.68 13.67 7.82
CA HIS A 285 16.60 13.02 6.88
C HIS A 285 15.96 12.65 5.52
N SER A 286 14.74 13.14 5.26
CA SER A 286 14.06 13.07 3.96
C SER A 286 14.90 13.63 2.81
N SER A 287 14.78 13.05 1.61
CA SER A 287 15.32 13.65 0.38
C SER A 287 14.63 14.98 0.03
N SER A 288 13.38 15.17 0.44
CA SER A 288 12.64 16.42 0.29
C SER A 288 13.03 17.51 1.31
N ASN A 289 13.93 17.26 2.27
CA ASN A 289 14.25 18.25 3.32
C ASN A 289 14.80 19.58 2.76
N GLN A 290 15.63 19.56 1.72
CA GLN A 290 16.12 20.77 1.06
C GLN A 290 15.03 21.48 0.25
N THR A 291 14.09 20.75 -0.35
CA THR A 291 12.90 21.33 -1.00
C THR A 291 12.06 22.07 0.05
N ALA A 292 11.81 21.43 1.20
CA ALA A 292 11.08 22.03 2.32
C ALA A 292 11.76 23.29 2.87
N GLN A 293 13.07 23.27 3.10
CA GLN A 293 13.83 24.46 3.54
C GLN A 293 13.74 25.62 2.54
N LYS A 294 13.84 25.34 1.24
CA LYS A 294 13.70 26.36 0.18
C LYS A 294 12.27 26.89 0.10
N PHE A 295 11.27 26.03 0.24
CA PHE A 295 9.85 26.40 0.28
C PHE A 295 9.56 27.34 1.45
N LEU A 296 9.94 26.97 2.68
CA LEU A 296 9.73 27.80 3.88
C LEU A 296 10.38 29.18 3.74
N LYS A 297 11.61 29.24 3.20
CA LYS A 297 12.31 30.50 2.92
C LYS A 297 11.60 31.35 1.86
N LEU A 298 11.06 30.73 0.81
CA LEU A 298 10.24 31.40 -0.20
C LEU A 298 8.99 31.99 0.46
N ILE A 299 8.21 31.19 1.19
CA ILE A 299 6.99 31.63 1.86
C ILE A 299 7.27 32.78 2.84
N GLN A 300 8.30 32.68 3.68
CA GLN A 300 8.66 33.74 4.62
C GLN A 300 8.99 35.07 3.92
N ALA A 301 9.76 35.03 2.83
CA ALA A 301 10.12 36.23 2.07
C ALA A 301 8.92 36.81 1.29
N SER A 302 8.05 35.94 0.78
CA SER A 302 6.87 36.31 0.00
C SER A 302 5.71 36.82 0.85
N GLU A 303 5.51 36.28 2.05
CA GLU A 303 4.48 36.75 2.98
C GLU A 303 4.78 38.18 3.46
N ALA A 304 6.06 38.50 3.71
CA ALA A 304 6.48 39.87 4.02
C ALA A 304 6.18 40.86 2.88
N GLN A 305 6.23 40.43 1.62
CA GLN A 305 5.81 41.24 0.46
C GLN A 305 4.29 41.34 0.36
N TRP A 306 3.58 40.23 0.62
CA TRP A 306 2.11 40.15 0.60
C TRP A 306 1.45 41.08 1.62
N GLN A 307 2.00 41.15 2.83
CA GLN A 307 1.56 42.03 3.91
C GLN A 307 1.83 43.52 3.65
N GLN A 308 2.74 43.85 2.71
CA GLN A 308 3.01 45.22 2.28
C GLN A 308 2.09 45.68 1.12
N LEU A 309 1.44 44.75 0.42
CA LEU A 309 0.46 45.11 -0.62
C LEU A 309 -0.83 45.62 0.03
N PRO A 310 -1.50 46.63 -0.56
CA PRO A 310 -2.82 47.05 -0.12
C PRO A 310 -3.79 45.87 -0.06
N LYS A 311 -4.72 45.91 0.89
CA LYS A 311 -5.80 44.92 1.01
C LYS A 311 -6.98 45.38 0.14
N PRO A 312 -7.56 44.49 -0.70
CA PRO A 312 -8.77 44.84 -1.43
C PRO A 312 -9.95 44.98 -0.46
N SER A 313 -10.97 45.74 -0.86
CA SER A 313 -12.27 45.73 -0.20
C SER A 313 -12.91 44.33 -0.29
N GLN A 314 -13.87 44.04 0.60
CA GLN A 314 -14.63 42.79 0.52
C GLN A 314 -15.40 42.69 -0.81
N PRO A 315 -15.71 41.48 -1.32
CA PRO A 315 -16.34 41.30 -2.63
C PRO A 315 -17.80 41.79 -2.77
N ASN A 316 -18.36 42.44 -1.75
CA ASN A 316 -19.72 42.95 -1.78
C ASN A 316 -19.73 44.46 -2.10
N ASP A 317 -20.78 44.85 -2.83
CA ASP A 317 -21.33 46.20 -2.99
C ASP A 317 -20.65 47.14 -4.02
N ASP A 318 -21.22 47.17 -5.22
CA ASP A 318 -21.40 48.29 -6.18
C ASP A 318 -20.23 49.19 -6.61
N TYR A 319 -19.02 49.06 -6.05
CA TYR A 319 -17.90 49.98 -6.28
C TYR A 319 -16.59 49.26 -6.58
N ASP A 320 -16.54 48.53 -7.69
CA ASP A 320 -15.27 48.05 -8.24
C ASP A 320 -14.49 49.18 -8.93
N THR A 321 -13.82 50.02 -8.13
CA THR A 321 -13.05 51.16 -8.64
C THR A 321 -11.78 50.69 -9.38
N PRO A 322 -11.24 51.50 -10.31
CA PRO A 322 -9.95 51.20 -10.94
C PRO A 322 -8.80 50.96 -9.95
N GLU A 323 -8.85 51.59 -8.77
CA GLU A 323 -7.91 51.36 -7.67
C GLU A 323 -8.06 49.95 -7.08
N GLN A 324 -9.29 49.50 -6.80
CA GLN A 324 -9.55 48.13 -6.31
C GLN A 324 -9.14 47.08 -7.35
N GLN A 325 -9.40 47.33 -8.64
CA GLN A 325 -8.91 46.49 -9.74
C GLN A 325 -7.37 46.42 -9.76
N GLN A 326 -6.68 47.56 -9.61
CA GLN A 326 -5.23 47.62 -9.56
C GLN A 326 -4.65 46.87 -8.34
N ILE A 327 -5.26 47.00 -7.17
CA ILE A 327 -4.86 46.29 -5.94
C ILE A 327 -4.99 44.78 -6.14
N ARG A 328 -6.12 44.30 -6.67
CA ARG A 328 -6.33 42.86 -6.93
C ARG A 328 -5.37 42.34 -8.01
N ALA A 329 -5.10 43.12 -9.06
CA ALA A 329 -4.11 42.76 -10.08
C ALA A 329 -2.68 42.62 -9.51
N GLN A 330 -2.26 43.54 -8.64
CA GLN A 330 -0.94 43.46 -7.97
C GLN A 330 -0.82 42.22 -7.08
N ARG A 331 -1.87 41.90 -6.30
CA ARG A 331 -1.89 40.68 -5.47
C ARG A 331 -1.89 39.43 -6.35
N ALA A 332 -2.73 39.36 -7.39
CA ALA A 332 -2.75 38.24 -8.32
C ALA A 332 -1.38 37.99 -8.98
N GLN A 333 -0.68 39.05 -9.42
CA GLN A 333 0.66 38.94 -9.99
C GLN A 333 1.69 38.40 -8.99
N LEU A 334 1.62 38.80 -7.71
CA LEU A 334 2.51 38.25 -6.68
C LEU A 334 2.18 36.79 -6.38
N GLN A 335 0.89 36.44 -6.29
CA GLN A 335 0.42 35.06 -6.13
C GLN A 335 0.92 34.15 -7.26
N GLU A 336 0.71 34.54 -8.53
CA GLU A 336 1.16 33.79 -9.70
C GLU A 336 2.68 33.59 -9.68
N LYS A 337 3.44 34.64 -9.32
CA LYS A 337 4.91 34.57 -9.19
C LYS A 337 5.34 33.58 -8.10
N ILE A 338 4.62 33.50 -6.98
CA ILE A 338 4.90 32.58 -5.87
C ILE A 338 4.58 31.14 -6.28
N GLN A 339 3.42 30.90 -6.89
CA GLN A 339 3.02 29.59 -7.39
C GLN A 339 4.04 29.07 -8.41
N ASN A 340 4.41 29.89 -9.41
CA ASN A 340 5.47 29.56 -10.36
C ASN A 340 6.82 29.27 -9.69
N ALA A 341 7.17 29.95 -8.59
CA ALA A 341 8.41 29.67 -7.86
C ALA A 341 8.37 28.33 -7.11
N VAL A 342 7.22 27.93 -6.54
CA VAL A 342 7.02 26.60 -5.95
C VAL A 342 7.11 25.52 -7.02
N ASP A 343 6.46 25.71 -8.17
CA ASP A 343 6.55 24.85 -9.36
C ASP A 343 8.01 24.52 -9.74
N GLN A 344 8.88 25.54 -9.79
CA GLN A 344 10.30 25.34 -10.12
C GLN A 344 11.08 24.65 -9.00
N LEU A 345 10.70 24.88 -7.73
CA LEU A 345 11.28 24.15 -6.59
C LEU A 345 10.94 22.65 -6.64
N LEU A 346 9.73 22.28 -7.07
CA LEU A 346 9.32 20.87 -7.17
C LEU A 346 9.87 20.16 -8.42
N LYS A 347 10.03 20.88 -9.54
CA LYS A 347 10.69 20.40 -10.77
C LYS A 347 12.18 20.14 -10.59
N THR A 348 12.81 20.79 -9.62
CA THR A 348 14.20 20.49 -9.22
C THR A 348 14.23 19.11 -8.56
N LYS A 349 14.94 18.15 -9.17
CA LYS A 349 15.14 16.81 -8.58
C LYS A 349 15.75 16.94 -7.18
N ALA A 350 15.16 16.21 -6.23
CA ALA A 350 15.73 15.97 -4.90
C ALA A 350 17.01 15.12 -5.00
#